data_AF-A0A091SPS7-F1
#
_entry.id   AF-A0A091SPS7-F1
#
_cell.length_a   1.000
_cell.length_b   1.000
_cell.length_c   1.000
_cell.angle_alpha   90.00
_cell.angle_beta   90.00
_cell.angle_gamma   90.00
#
_symmetry.space_group_name_H-M   'P 1'
#
loop_
_entity.id
_entity.type
_entity.pdbx_description
1 polymer ?
#
loop_
_entity_poly.entity_id
_entity_poly.type
_entity_poly.pdbx_seq_one_letter_code
_entity_poly.pdbx_strand_id
1 'polypeptide(L)'
;EAREPVEKTHFFDVPAFLTVSGQLHLEVMAGAFTHVFTFGPTFRAENSQSRRHLSEFYMVEAELSFTESLQDIMQVMEDLFKTTTHTVLSKCPHDVELFHKYIAPGRKTFFFSSCRISYNEAVEILKQASQTFSFKPEWGCDLQTEHEKYLVKHCGEVPVFVINYPYNLKPFYMRDNEDGPQHTVAAVDLLVSGIGELCGGSLREERLPFLESRLQRLGLTDAYQW
;
A
#
# COMPACT_ATOMS: atom_id res chain seq x y z
N GLU A 1 -37.98 -7.75 38.38
CA GLU A 1 -37.04 -8.83 38.03
C GLU A 1 -35.77 -8.21 37.46
N ALA A 2 -34.64 -8.41 38.13
CA ALA A 2 -33.35 -7.99 37.61
C ALA A 2 -33.00 -8.91 36.44
N ARG A 3 -32.78 -8.33 35.24
CA ARG A 3 -32.27 -9.09 34.10
C ARG A 3 -30.85 -9.52 34.45
N GLU A 4 -30.64 -10.82 34.59
CA GLU A 4 -29.31 -11.40 34.67
C GLU A 4 -28.51 -10.97 33.43
N PRO A 5 -27.21 -10.66 33.57
CA PRO A 5 -26.38 -10.30 32.43
C PRO A 5 -26.28 -11.54 31.54
N VAL A 6 -26.82 -11.44 30.32
CA VAL A 6 -26.62 -12.46 29.28
C VAL A 6 -25.12 -12.62 29.10
N GLU A 7 -24.58 -13.77 29.50
CA GLU A 7 -23.21 -14.16 29.21
C GLU A 7 -23.02 -14.02 27.70
N LYS A 8 -22.11 -13.14 27.26
CA LYS A 8 -21.84 -12.93 25.85
C LYS A 8 -21.12 -14.16 25.30
N THR A 9 -21.87 -15.18 24.92
CA THR A 9 -21.36 -16.30 24.14
C THR A 9 -21.13 -15.80 22.71
N HIS A 10 -19.87 -15.56 22.35
CA HIS A 10 -19.50 -15.32 20.96
C HIS A 10 -19.79 -16.58 20.11
N PHE A 11 -20.06 -16.42 18.80
CA PHE A 11 -20.29 -17.57 17.92
C PHE A 11 -19.01 -18.39 17.71
N PHE A 12 -17.89 -17.70 17.47
CA PHE A 12 -16.56 -18.30 17.57
C PHE A 12 -16.15 -18.19 19.04
N ASP A 13 -15.51 -19.22 19.60
CA ASP A 13 -15.07 -19.26 21.01
C ASP A 13 -14.08 -18.12 21.40
N VAL A 14 -13.76 -17.24 20.44
CA VAL A 14 -12.95 -16.04 20.57
C VAL A 14 -13.63 -14.86 19.85
N PRO A 15 -13.33 -13.60 20.21
CA PRO A 15 -13.75 -12.44 19.43
C PRO A 15 -13.28 -12.55 17.97
N ALA A 16 -14.20 -12.37 17.04
CA ALA A 16 -13.91 -12.35 15.61
C ALA A 16 -14.02 -10.93 15.04
N PHE A 17 -13.12 -10.58 14.14
CA PHE A 17 -13.02 -9.27 13.52
C PHE A 17 -13.14 -9.37 12.00
N LEU A 18 -13.66 -8.32 11.38
CA LEU A 18 -13.61 -8.17 9.93
C LEU A 18 -12.18 -7.83 9.50
N THR A 19 -11.70 -8.49 8.45
CA THR A 19 -10.30 -8.35 8.04
C THR A 19 -10.02 -7.01 7.36
N VAL A 20 -8.86 -6.43 7.65
CA VAL A 20 -8.32 -5.26 6.94
C VAL A 20 -7.57 -5.65 5.66
N SER A 21 -7.15 -6.92 5.55
CA SER A 21 -6.31 -7.44 4.46
C SER A 21 -6.23 -8.98 4.52
N GLY A 22 -6.23 -9.64 3.36
CA GLY A 22 -6.00 -11.08 3.23
C GLY A 22 -4.52 -11.47 3.20
N GLN A 23 -3.59 -10.51 3.18
CA GLN A 23 -2.16 -10.69 2.90
C GLN A 23 -1.52 -11.84 3.69
N LEU A 24 -1.69 -11.85 5.01
CA LEU A 24 -1.08 -12.85 5.89
C LEU A 24 -1.50 -14.29 5.52
N HIS A 25 -2.75 -14.48 5.09
CA HIS A 25 -3.22 -15.78 4.61
C HIS A 25 -2.68 -16.10 3.22
N LEU A 26 -2.50 -15.10 2.36
CA LEU A 26 -1.84 -15.27 1.07
C LEU A 26 -0.38 -15.73 1.24
N GLU A 27 0.35 -15.25 2.25
CA GLU A 27 1.73 -15.68 2.53
C GLU A 27 1.78 -17.20 2.86
N VAL A 28 0.82 -17.73 3.61
CA VAL A 28 0.69 -19.19 3.83
C VAL A 28 0.42 -19.93 2.53
N MET A 29 -0.54 -19.44 1.76
CA MET A 29 -0.92 -20.07 0.49
C MET A 29 0.21 -20.02 -0.53
N ALA A 30 1.02 -18.96 -0.51
CA ALA A 30 2.19 -18.80 -1.37
C ALA A 30 3.19 -19.94 -1.15
N GLY A 31 3.32 -20.43 0.09
CA GLY A 31 4.16 -21.59 0.43
C GLY A 31 3.79 -22.89 -0.31
N ALA A 32 2.55 -23.02 -0.78
CA ALA A 32 2.10 -24.15 -1.60
C ALA A 32 1.91 -23.79 -3.08
N PHE A 33 1.45 -22.57 -3.36
CA PHE A 33 1.17 -22.06 -4.70
C PHE A 33 1.97 -20.78 -4.93
N THR A 34 3.00 -20.85 -5.77
CA THR A 34 4.02 -19.81 -5.88
C THR A 34 3.51 -18.43 -6.29
N HIS A 35 2.33 -18.35 -6.88
CA HIS A 35 1.64 -17.10 -7.23
C HIS A 35 0.17 -17.22 -6.83
N VAL A 36 -0.26 -16.38 -5.90
CA VAL A 36 -1.63 -16.34 -5.41
C VAL A 36 -2.14 -14.92 -5.37
N PHE A 37 -3.45 -14.76 -5.52
CA PHE A 37 -4.10 -13.48 -5.33
C PHE A 37 -5.47 -13.66 -4.68
N THR A 38 -5.93 -12.63 -3.98
CA THR A 38 -7.30 -12.48 -3.53
C THR A 38 -7.94 -11.29 -4.21
N PHE A 39 -9.26 -11.35 -4.35
CA PHE A 39 -10.10 -10.22 -4.67
C PHE A 39 -11.34 -10.34 -3.78
N GLY A 40 -11.40 -9.51 -2.73
CA GLY A 40 -12.47 -9.60 -1.74
C GLY A 40 -12.67 -8.31 -0.96
N PRO A 41 -13.75 -8.23 -0.17
CA PRO A 41 -14.03 -7.08 0.68
C PRO A 41 -13.05 -7.04 1.86
N THR A 42 -12.59 -5.85 2.19
CA THR A 42 -11.83 -5.51 3.39
C THR A 42 -12.46 -4.33 4.09
N PHE A 43 -12.18 -4.21 5.39
CA PHE A 43 -12.91 -3.30 6.27
C PHE A 43 -11.95 -2.44 7.07
N ARG A 44 -12.24 -1.15 7.22
CA ARG A 44 -11.50 -0.23 8.11
C ARG A 44 -12.48 0.53 8.99
N ALA A 45 -12.25 0.47 10.29
CA ALA A 45 -13.09 1.10 11.31
C ALA A 45 -12.59 2.49 11.75
N GLU A 46 -11.74 3.13 10.94
CA GLU A 46 -11.24 4.48 11.21
C GLU A 46 -12.39 5.50 11.16
N ASN A 47 -12.46 6.40 12.14
CA ASN A 47 -13.45 7.48 12.16
C ASN A 47 -13.02 8.64 11.22
N SER A 48 -12.92 8.32 9.93
CA SER A 48 -12.43 9.23 8.89
C SER A 48 -13.53 9.54 7.88
N GLN A 49 -14.13 10.72 7.99
CA GLN A 49 -15.18 11.20 7.08
C GLN A 49 -14.58 12.01 5.93
N SER A 50 -13.78 11.35 5.10
CA SER A 50 -13.15 11.97 3.92
C SER A 50 -13.85 11.54 2.62
N ARG A 51 -13.58 12.26 1.52
CA ARG A 51 -14.07 11.87 0.17
C ARG A 51 -13.38 10.64 -0.42
N ARG A 52 -12.37 10.09 0.25
CA ARG A 52 -11.52 8.99 -0.27
C ARG A 52 -11.52 7.74 0.60
N HIS A 53 -12.09 7.79 1.80
CA HIS A 53 -12.10 6.65 2.72
C HIS A 53 -13.49 6.01 2.74
N LEU A 54 -13.51 4.69 2.63
CA LEU A 54 -14.68 3.85 2.83
C LEU A 54 -14.39 2.90 3.99
N SER A 55 -15.41 2.59 4.80
CA SER A 55 -15.29 1.58 5.85
C SER A 55 -15.33 0.16 5.33
N GLU A 56 -15.86 -0.04 4.12
CA GLU A 56 -15.86 -1.29 3.37
C GLU A 56 -15.46 -0.98 1.93
N PHE A 57 -14.46 -1.69 1.42
CA PHE A 57 -13.99 -1.57 0.03
C PHE A 57 -13.39 -2.90 -0.41
N TYR A 58 -13.13 -3.04 -1.71
CA TYR A 58 -12.52 -4.25 -2.23
C TYR A 58 -11.02 -4.03 -2.41
N MET A 59 -10.24 -5.04 -2.00
CA MET A 59 -8.82 -5.10 -2.29
C MET A 59 -8.53 -6.24 -3.26
N VAL A 60 -7.62 -5.96 -4.19
CA VAL A 60 -6.93 -6.98 -4.97
C VAL A 60 -5.53 -7.08 -4.39
N GLU A 61 -5.20 -8.24 -3.85
CA GLU A 61 -3.93 -8.48 -3.16
C GLU A 61 -3.26 -9.67 -3.82
N ALA A 62 -1.97 -9.58 -4.10
CA ALA A 62 -1.20 -10.65 -4.71
C ALA A 62 0.04 -10.94 -3.88
N GLU A 63 0.38 -12.21 -3.73
CA GLU A 63 1.57 -12.67 -3.04
C GLU A 63 2.33 -13.62 -3.97
N LEU A 64 3.64 -13.43 -4.04
CA LEU A 64 4.53 -14.16 -4.93
C LEU A 64 5.68 -14.76 -4.12
N SER A 65 5.88 -16.06 -4.28
CA SER A 65 7.08 -16.73 -3.76
C SER A 65 8.30 -16.43 -4.62
N PHE A 66 9.48 -16.58 -4.04
CA PHE A 66 10.77 -16.43 -4.72
C PHE A 66 11.04 -15.02 -5.29
N THR A 67 10.40 -13.99 -4.72
CA THR A 67 10.79 -12.59 -4.96
C THR A 67 12.12 -12.29 -4.26
N GLU A 68 13.10 -11.78 -4.99
CA GLU A 68 14.44 -11.47 -4.46
C GLU A 68 14.59 -9.99 -4.13
N SER A 69 13.83 -9.13 -4.81
CA SER A 69 13.96 -7.68 -4.71
C SER A 69 12.63 -6.95 -4.85
N LEU A 70 12.59 -5.68 -4.44
CA LEU A 70 11.46 -4.80 -4.75
C LEU A 70 11.19 -4.67 -6.25
N GLN A 71 12.18 -4.94 -7.12
CA GLN A 71 12.00 -4.88 -8.56
C GLN A 71 10.98 -5.90 -9.05
N ASP A 72 10.96 -7.10 -8.45
CA ASP A 72 10.01 -8.16 -8.81
C ASP A 72 8.57 -7.74 -8.53
N ILE A 73 8.36 -7.10 -7.36
CA ILE A 73 7.06 -6.57 -6.93
C ILE A 73 6.66 -5.38 -7.82
N MET A 74 7.57 -4.42 -8.04
CA MET A 74 7.30 -3.25 -8.89
C MET A 74 6.94 -3.64 -10.32
N GLN A 75 7.55 -4.68 -10.87
CA GLN A 75 7.23 -5.18 -12.21
C GLN A 75 5.78 -5.68 -12.27
N VAL A 76 5.33 -6.46 -11.27
CA VAL A 76 3.94 -6.93 -11.20
C VAL A 76 2.96 -5.77 -11.03
N MET A 77 3.27 -4.80 -10.16
CA MET A 77 2.44 -3.60 -9.96
C MET A 77 2.32 -2.79 -11.25
N GLU A 78 3.44 -2.58 -11.94
CA GLU A 78 3.50 -1.85 -13.19
C GLU A 78 2.73 -2.56 -14.30
N ASP A 79 2.92 -3.87 -14.48
CA ASP A 79 2.24 -4.65 -15.51
C ASP A 79 0.73 -4.73 -15.26
N LEU A 80 0.31 -4.88 -14.01
CA LEU A 80 -1.11 -4.86 -13.64
C LEU A 80 -1.73 -3.50 -13.96
N PHE A 81 -1.07 -2.41 -13.57
CA PHE A 81 -1.54 -1.05 -13.83
C PHE A 81 -1.62 -0.78 -15.35
N LYS A 82 -0.57 -1.10 -16.10
CA LYS A 82 -0.52 -0.93 -17.57
C LYS A 82 -1.61 -1.73 -18.26
N THR A 83 -1.70 -3.02 -17.94
CA THR A 83 -2.64 -3.95 -18.57
C THR A 83 -4.09 -3.55 -18.28
N THR A 84 -4.41 -3.22 -17.03
CA THR A 84 -5.76 -2.80 -16.63
C THR A 84 -6.15 -1.49 -17.31
N THR A 85 -5.26 -0.48 -17.25
CA THR A 85 -5.48 0.81 -17.90
C THR A 85 -5.69 0.65 -19.40
N HIS A 86 -4.80 -0.09 -20.08
CA HIS A 86 -4.94 -0.36 -21.52
C HIS A 86 -6.24 -1.10 -21.84
N THR A 87 -6.64 -2.07 -21.01
CA THR A 87 -7.88 -2.84 -21.20
C THR A 87 -9.10 -1.94 -21.10
N VAL A 88 -9.17 -1.05 -20.11
CA VAL A 88 -10.28 -0.10 -19.96
C VAL A 88 -10.33 0.88 -21.13
N LEU A 89 -9.19 1.48 -21.50
CA LEU A 89 -9.12 2.45 -22.60
C LEU A 89 -9.50 1.84 -23.95
N SER A 90 -9.14 0.58 -24.20
CA SER A 90 -9.44 -0.11 -25.47
C SER A 90 -10.84 -0.70 -25.53
N LYS A 91 -11.35 -1.26 -24.43
CA LYS A 91 -12.65 -1.96 -24.41
C LYS A 91 -13.83 -1.07 -24.05
N CYS A 92 -13.60 0.07 -23.38
CA CYS A 92 -14.65 0.98 -22.91
C CYS A 92 -14.49 2.42 -23.45
N PRO A 93 -14.25 2.63 -24.77
CA PRO A 93 -13.89 3.95 -25.30
C PRO A 93 -14.99 5.01 -25.10
N HIS A 94 -16.26 4.62 -25.18
CA HIS A 94 -17.39 5.54 -25.00
C HIS A 94 -17.50 6.05 -23.56
N ASP A 95 -17.35 5.17 -22.57
CA ASP A 95 -17.37 5.55 -21.16
C ASP A 95 -16.16 6.44 -20.83
N VAL A 96 -14.98 6.07 -21.34
CA VAL A 96 -13.76 6.88 -21.18
C VAL A 96 -13.93 8.27 -21.78
N GLU A 97 -14.52 8.39 -22.98
CA GLU A 97 -14.80 9.69 -23.60
C GLU A 97 -15.77 10.53 -22.76
N LEU A 98 -16.79 9.90 -22.17
CA LEU A 98 -17.72 10.56 -21.25
C LEU A 98 -16.99 11.14 -20.03
N PHE A 99 -16.10 10.36 -19.41
CA PHE A 99 -15.28 10.83 -18.28
C PHE A 99 -14.30 11.94 -18.69
N HIS A 100 -13.64 11.83 -19.84
CA HIS A 100 -12.78 12.89 -20.35
C HIS A 100 -13.56 14.18 -20.63
N LYS A 101 -14.80 14.10 -21.07
CA LYS A 101 -15.64 15.28 -21.33
C LYS A 101 -15.99 16.05 -20.05
N TYR A 102 -16.34 15.35 -18.98
CA TYR A 102 -16.93 15.98 -17.78
C TYR A 102 -16.01 16.05 -16.56
N ILE A 103 -15.03 15.15 -16.44
CA ILE A 103 -14.20 15.02 -15.24
C ILE A 103 -12.76 15.46 -15.50
N ALA A 104 -12.17 15.07 -16.65
CA ALA A 104 -10.75 15.33 -16.94
C ALA A 104 -10.52 15.81 -18.39
N PRO A 105 -11.07 16.98 -18.78
CA PRO A 105 -10.89 17.52 -20.13
C PRO A 105 -9.40 17.74 -20.43
N GLY A 106 -8.94 17.18 -21.55
CA GLY A 106 -7.56 17.33 -22.02
C GLY A 106 -6.59 16.21 -21.61
N ARG A 107 -6.99 15.28 -20.74
CA ARG A 107 -6.16 14.13 -20.32
C ARG A 107 -6.26 13.01 -21.37
N LYS A 108 -5.38 13.00 -22.38
CA LYS A 108 -5.53 12.09 -23.55
C LYS A 108 -4.57 10.91 -23.58
N THR A 109 -3.53 10.88 -22.77
CA THR A 109 -2.48 9.86 -22.86
C THR A 109 -1.96 9.48 -21.49
N PHE A 110 -2.03 8.20 -21.15
CA PHE A 110 -1.23 7.62 -20.09
C PHE A 110 0.15 7.32 -20.67
N PHE A 111 1.17 8.02 -20.17
CA PHE A 111 2.55 7.63 -20.44
C PHE A 111 2.89 6.45 -19.53
N PHE A 112 3.37 5.37 -20.14
CA PHE A 112 3.71 4.12 -19.46
C PHE A 112 5.16 4.04 -19.02
N SER A 113 5.90 5.15 -19.04
CA SER A 113 7.17 5.26 -18.32
C SER A 113 6.88 5.46 -16.83
N SER A 114 7.58 4.75 -15.96
CA SER A 114 7.56 4.94 -14.52
C SER A 114 8.81 5.69 -14.06
N CYS A 115 8.70 6.41 -12.95
CA CYS A 115 9.84 6.96 -12.22
C CYS A 115 10.02 6.17 -10.92
N ARG A 116 11.26 5.99 -10.47
CA ARG A 116 11.57 5.33 -9.19
C ARG A 116 12.46 6.23 -8.37
N ILE A 117 12.04 6.50 -7.13
CA ILE A 117 12.79 7.27 -6.15
C ILE A 117 12.72 6.56 -4.79
N SER A 118 13.74 6.71 -3.96
CA SER A 118 13.68 6.29 -2.55
C SER A 118 12.88 7.29 -1.72
N TYR A 119 12.39 6.86 -0.55
CA TYR A 119 11.77 7.75 0.43
C TYR A 119 12.73 8.89 0.83
N ASN A 120 14.02 8.60 0.97
CA ASN A 120 15.03 9.61 1.30
C ASN A 120 15.10 10.70 0.22
N GLU A 121 15.16 10.31 -1.05
CA GLU A 121 15.11 11.25 -2.18
C GLU A 121 13.78 12.01 -2.21
N ALA A 122 12.66 11.33 -1.96
CA ALA A 122 11.34 11.95 -1.92
C ALA A 122 11.28 13.07 -0.86
N VAL A 123 11.77 12.83 0.36
CA VAL A 123 11.83 13.84 1.43
C VAL A 123 12.73 15.02 1.03
N GLU A 124 13.87 14.78 0.40
CA GLU A 124 14.76 15.87 -0.04
C GLU A 124 14.15 16.70 -1.18
N ILE A 125 13.49 16.06 -2.15
CA ILE A 125 12.72 16.74 -3.21
C ILE A 125 11.64 17.64 -2.60
N LEU A 126 10.93 17.15 -1.59
CA LEU A 126 9.87 17.89 -0.91
C LEU A 126 10.42 19.08 -0.11
N LYS A 127 11.55 18.93 0.59
CA LYS A 127 12.19 20.04 1.32
C LYS A 127 12.71 21.14 0.40
N GLN A 128 13.13 20.79 -0.82
CA GLN A 128 13.60 21.73 -1.84
C GLN A 128 12.46 22.39 -2.62
N ALA A 129 11.21 21.97 -2.41
CA ALA A 129 10.05 22.55 -3.08
C ALA A 129 9.88 24.02 -2.69
N SER A 130 9.53 24.86 -3.67
CA SER A 130 9.22 26.26 -3.43
C SER A 130 7.82 26.50 -2.83
N GLN A 131 6.97 25.46 -2.80
CA GLN A 131 5.63 25.55 -2.25
C GLN A 131 5.62 25.24 -0.75
N THR A 132 4.70 25.87 -0.02
CA THR A 132 4.46 25.56 1.39
C THR A 132 3.48 24.39 1.49
N PHE A 133 3.87 23.36 2.22
CA PHE A 133 3.01 22.22 2.55
C PHE A 133 2.30 22.45 3.88
N SER A 134 1.10 21.91 4.02
CA SER A 134 0.33 21.95 5.27
C SER A 134 0.99 21.09 6.34
N PHE A 135 1.53 19.94 5.93
CA PHE A 135 2.32 19.03 6.73
C PHE A 135 3.78 19.16 6.34
N LYS A 136 4.68 19.25 7.31
CA LYS A 136 6.10 19.43 7.00
C LYS A 136 6.69 18.09 6.53
N PRO A 137 7.38 18.05 5.38
CA PRO A 137 8.06 16.84 4.91
C PRO A 137 9.32 16.60 5.75
N GLU A 138 9.20 15.75 6.77
CA GLU A 138 10.29 15.34 7.66
C GLU A 138 10.55 13.84 7.54
N TRP A 139 11.83 13.47 7.64
CA TRP A 139 12.22 12.06 7.60
C TRP A 139 11.64 11.32 8.81
N GLY A 140 11.07 10.13 8.58
CA GLY A 140 10.38 9.36 9.61
C GLY A 140 8.88 9.68 9.74
N CYS A 141 8.38 10.68 9.01
CA CYS A 141 6.95 10.97 8.91
C CYS A 141 6.34 10.39 7.64
N ASP A 142 5.06 10.06 7.70
CA ASP A 142 4.33 9.54 6.55
C ASP A 142 4.15 10.60 5.46
N LEU A 143 4.16 10.18 4.20
CA LEU A 143 3.91 11.09 3.08
C LEU A 143 2.42 11.38 3.02
N GLN A 144 2.05 12.66 3.12
CA GLN A 144 0.68 13.10 2.96
C GLN A 144 0.32 13.22 1.48
N THR A 145 -0.97 13.19 1.14
CA THR A 145 -1.38 13.26 -0.27
C THR A 145 -0.87 14.53 -1.00
N GLU A 146 -0.69 15.65 -0.31
CA GLU A 146 -0.08 16.83 -0.93
C GLU A 146 1.38 16.61 -1.34
N HIS A 147 2.13 15.81 -0.56
CA HIS A 147 3.50 15.39 -0.86
C HIS A 147 3.51 14.45 -2.07
N GLU A 148 2.67 13.40 -2.04
CA GLU A 148 2.57 12.41 -3.12
C GLU A 148 2.25 13.06 -4.47
N LYS A 149 1.26 13.96 -4.48
CA LYS A 149 0.87 14.70 -5.69
C LYS A 149 1.99 15.59 -6.20
N TYR A 150 2.73 16.23 -5.30
CA TYR A 150 3.88 17.03 -5.67
C TYR A 150 4.98 16.18 -6.30
N LEU A 151 5.29 15.01 -5.72
CA LEU A 151 6.29 14.08 -6.25
C LEU A 151 5.93 13.61 -7.66
N VAL A 152 4.67 13.22 -7.89
CA VAL A 152 4.22 12.82 -9.23
C VAL A 152 4.37 13.95 -10.24
N LYS A 153 4.02 15.19 -9.86
CA LYS A 153 4.20 16.36 -10.72
C LYS A 153 5.68 16.65 -10.98
N HIS A 154 6.53 16.57 -9.95
CA HIS A 154 7.96 16.77 -10.04
C HIS A 154 8.63 15.78 -11.00
N CYS A 155 8.20 14.51 -10.97
CA CYS A 155 8.68 13.45 -11.84
C CYS A 155 8.11 13.52 -13.28
N GLY A 156 7.33 14.54 -13.62
CA GLY A 156 6.83 14.75 -14.99
C GLY A 156 5.44 14.17 -15.27
N GLU A 157 4.58 14.05 -14.26
CA GLU A 157 3.20 13.54 -14.38
C GLU A 157 3.12 12.07 -14.85
N VAL A 158 4.14 11.28 -14.48
CA VAL A 158 4.22 9.83 -14.71
C VAL A 158 4.01 9.06 -13.40
N PRO A 159 3.63 7.77 -13.43
CA PRO A 159 3.59 6.95 -12.22
C PRO A 159 4.94 6.92 -11.49
N VAL A 160 4.94 7.09 -10.18
CA VAL A 160 6.16 7.15 -9.35
C VAL A 160 6.15 6.05 -8.31
N PHE A 161 7.14 5.17 -8.35
CA PHE A 161 7.45 4.25 -7.27
C PHE A 161 8.30 4.95 -6.21
N VAL A 162 7.79 5.04 -4.99
CA VAL A 162 8.57 5.46 -3.82
C VAL A 162 8.96 4.20 -3.06
N ILE A 163 10.26 3.97 -2.87
CA ILE A 163 10.80 2.74 -2.25
C ILE A 163 11.54 3.02 -0.94
N ASN A 164 11.71 1.98 -0.12
CA ASN A 164 12.54 1.99 1.09
C ASN A 164 12.06 2.99 2.15
N TYR A 165 10.92 2.71 2.77
CA TYR A 165 10.30 3.57 3.78
C TYR A 165 10.91 3.39 5.18
N PRO A 166 10.80 4.38 6.08
CA PRO A 166 11.33 4.29 7.44
C PRO A 166 10.80 3.07 8.20
N TYR A 167 11.71 2.35 8.86
CA TYR A 167 11.41 1.07 9.50
C TYR A 167 10.24 1.13 10.51
N ASN A 168 10.21 2.18 11.33
CA ASN A 168 9.20 2.35 12.39
C ASN A 168 7.84 2.84 11.88
N LEU A 169 7.75 3.27 10.61
CA LEU A 169 6.51 3.77 10.02
C LEU A 169 5.65 2.63 9.45
N LYS A 170 6.30 1.56 9.01
CA LYS A 170 5.65 0.50 8.22
C LYS A 170 5.38 -0.77 9.07
N PRO A 171 4.43 -1.62 8.67
CA PRO A 171 4.03 -2.83 9.39
C PRO A 171 5.16 -3.82 9.65
N PHE A 172 4.96 -4.70 10.64
CA PHE A 172 5.97 -5.63 11.14
C PHE A 172 6.49 -6.63 10.10
N TYR A 173 5.65 -7.00 9.13
CA TYR A 173 5.97 -8.03 8.13
C TYR A 173 6.89 -7.54 7.02
N MET A 174 7.20 -6.23 6.94
CA MET A 174 8.05 -5.70 5.86
C MET A 174 9.53 -5.95 6.14
N ARG A 175 10.25 -6.50 5.17
CA ARG A 175 11.67 -6.87 5.28
C ARG A 175 12.55 -5.71 5.70
N ASP A 176 13.38 -5.94 6.72
CA ASP A 176 14.42 -5.02 7.17
C ASP A 176 15.54 -4.91 6.11
N ASN A 177 15.86 -3.70 5.66
CA ASN A 177 16.96 -3.47 4.71
C ASN A 177 18.36 -3.55 5.35
N GLU A 178 18.43 -3.53 6.68
CA GLU A 178 19.68 -3.48 7.47
C GLU A 178 20.60 -2.32 7.05
N ASP A 179 20.01 -1.24 6.55
CA ASP A 179 20.71 -0.05 6.11
C ASP A 179 20.94 0.96 7.26
N GLY A 180 21.87 1.89 7.06
CA GLY A 180 22.22 2.91 8.05
C GLY A 180 22.92 4.12 7.42
N PRO A 181 22.84 5.33 8.02
CA PRO A 181 22.33 5.67 9.37
C PRO A 181 20.80 5.83 9.50
N GLN A 182 20.07 5.87 8.39
CA GLN A 182 18.61 6.02 8.36
C GLN A 182 17.98 4.67 7.99
N HIS A 183 17.42 4.00 9.00
CA HIS A 183 16.96 2.60 8.92
C HIS A 183 15.60 2.48 8.20
N THR A 184 15.54 1.65 7.16
CA THR A 184 14.38 1.46 6.29
C THR A 184 13.93 0.00 6.16
N VAL A 185 12.74 -0.20 5.60
CA VAL A 185 12.22 -1.50 5.16
C VAL A 185 12.04 -1.52 3.65
N ALA A 186 12.15 -2.70 3.04
CA ALA A 186 11.86 -2.93 1.63
C ALA A 186 10.35 -2.83 1.35
N ALA A 187 9.83 -1.60 1.35
CA ALA A 187 8.47 -1.23 1.01
C ALA A 187 8.45 -0.42 -0.29
N VAL A 188 7.33 -0.46 -0.99
CA VAL A 188 7.08 0.32 -2.20
C VAL A 188 5.65 0.81 -2.23
N ASP A 189 5.46 2.09 -2.54
CA ASP A 189 4.15 2.66 -2.85
C ASP A 189 4.19 3.20 -4.29
N LEU A 190 3.14 2.93 -5.08
CA LEU A 190 2.95 3.44 -6.44
C LEU A 190 2.03 4.66 -6.40
N LEU A 191 2.59 5.82 -6.73
CA LEU A 191 1.88 7.09 -6.78
C LEU A 191 1.42 7.41 -8.21
N VAL A 192 0.18 7.90 -8.35
CA VAL A 192 -0.39 8.32 -9.63
C VAL A 192 -1.01 9.71 -9.57
N SER A 193 -0.98 10.39 -10.72
CA SER A 193 -1.38 11.78 -10.84
C SER A 193 -2.86 11.99 -10.49
N GLY A 194 -3.11 12.97 -9.62
CA GLY A 194 -4.45 13.39 -9.17
C GLY A 194 -4.98 12.64 -7.94
N ILE A 195 -4.55 11.39 -7.72
CA ILE A 195 -5.02 10.55 -6.61
C ILE A 195 -4.02 10.60 -5.45
N GLY A 196 -2.74 10.33 -5.72
CA GLY A 196 -1.74 10.00 -4.69
C GLY A 196 -1.37 8.52 -4.78
N GLU A 197 -1.23 7.85 -3.65
CA GLU A 197 -1.05 6.40 -3.58
C GLU A 197 -2.19 5.64 -4.32
N LEU A 198 -1.81 4.74 -5.23
CA LEU A 198 -2.71 3.82 -5.92
C LEU A 198 -2.66 2.42 -5.29
N CYS A 199 -1.46 1.93 -4.99
CA CYS A 199 -1.24 0.65 -4.31
C CYS A 199 0.12 0.63 -3.63
N GLY A 200 0.23 -0.16 -2.56
CA GLY A 200 1.46 -0.41 -1.81
C GLY A 200 1.81 -1.89 -1.77
N GLY A 201 3.09 -2.18 -1.50
CA GLY A 201 3.63 -3.53 -1.40
C GLY A 201 4.97 -3.54 -0.66
N SER A 202 5.51 -4.72 -0.39
CA SER A 202 6.80 -4.88 0.28
C SER A 202 7.35 -6.28 0.08
N LEU A 203 8.68 -6.44 0.16
CA LEU A 203 9.25 -7.75 0.48
C LEU A 203 8.84 -8.14 1.90
N ARG A 204 8.54 -9.43 2.10
CA ARG A 204 8.20 -9.98 3.41
C ARG A 204 9.47 -10.30 4.19
N GLU A 205 9.42 -10.16 5.51
CA GLU A 205 10.54 -10.55 6.39
C GLU A 205 10.54 -12.07 6.58
N GLU A 206 11.25 -12.79 5.71
CA GLU A 206 11.36 -14.24 5.77
C GLU A 206 12.36 -14.74 6.82
N ARG A 207 13.21 -13.86 7.37
CA ARG A 207 14.20 -14.25 8.38
C ARG A 207 13.53 -14.28 9.75
N LEU A 208 13.24 -15.49 10.21
CA LEU A 208 12.55 -15.74 11.47
C LEU A 208 13.09 -14.91 12.67
N PRO A 209 14.42 -14.81 12.93
CA PRO A 209 14.90 -14.02 14.08
C PRO A 209 14.56 -12.52 14.01
N PHE A 210 14.50 -11.95 12.80
CA PHE A 210 14.14 -10.54 12.61
C PHE A 210 12.65 -10.33 12.83
N LEU A 211 11.83 -11.23 12.28
CA LEU A 211 10.37 -11.22 12.44
C LEU A 211 9.96 -11.40 13.91
N GLU A 212 10.49 -12.42 14.60
CA GLU A 212 10.23 -12.69 16.01
C GLU A 212 10.61 -11.49 16.89
N SER A 213 11.79 -10.90 16.64
CA SER A 213 12.25 -9.72 17.37
C SER A 213 11.28 -8.54 17.19
N ARG A 214 10.77 -8.33 15.97
CA ARG A 214 9.84 -7.24 15.68
C ARG A 214 8.44 -7.48 16.28
N LEU A 215 7.93 -8.71 16.19
CA LEU A 215 6.68 -9.13 16.84
C LEU A 215 6.76 -8.96 18.35
N GLN A 216 7.88 -9.36 18.97
CA GLN A 216 8.10 -9.22 20.41
C GLN A 216 8.08 -7.74 20.83
N ARG A 217 8.78 -6.87 20.10
CA ARG A 217 8.77 -5.42 20.38
C ARG A 217 7.39 -4.79 20.30
N LEU A 218 6.52 -5.31 19.43
CA LEU A 218 5.15 -4.83 19.24
C LEU A 218 4.13 -5.53 20.16
N GLY A 219 4.53 -6.53 20.95
CA GLY A 219 3.62 -7.30 21.79
C GLY A 219 2.64 -8.16 21.00
N LEU A 220 3.03 -8.61 19.81
CA LEU A 220 2.17 -9.34 18.86
C LEU A 220 2.48 -10.85 18.78
N THR A 221 3.48 -11.35 19.51
CA THR A 221 3.96 -12.74 19.40
C THR A 221 2.86 -13.79 19.52
N ASP A 222 1.97 -13.68 20.52
CA ASP A 222 0.93 -14.68 20.75
C ASP A 222 -0.16 -14.69 19.66
N ALA A 223 -0.38 -13.56 18.99
CA ALA A 223 -1.40 -13.43 17.95
C ALA A 223 -0.97 -14.03 16.59
N TYR A 224 0.34 -14.18 16.37
CA TYR A 224 0.94 -14.58 15.09
C TYR A 224 1.89 -15.79 15.27
N GLN A 225 1.46 -16.80 16.05
CA GLN A 225 2.23 -18.03 16.24
C GLN A 225 2.15 -19.01 15.04
N TRP A 226 1.10 -18.88 14.22
CA TRP A 226 0.88 -19.69 13.03
C TRP A 226 1.82 -19.27 11.89
#